data_AF-A0A9Q3IRS7-F1
#
_entry.id   AF-A0A9Q3IRS7-F1
#
_cell.length_a   1.000
_cell.length_b   1.000
_cell.length_c   1.000
_cell.angle_alpha   90.00
_cell.angle_beta   90.00
_cell.angle_gamma   90.00
#
_symmetry.space_group_name_H-M   'P 1'
#
loop_
_entity.id
_entity.type
_entity.pdbx_description
1 polymer ?
#
loop_
_entity_poly.entity_id
_entity_poly.type
_entity_poly.pdbx_seq_one_letter_code
_entity_poly.pdbx_strand_id
1 'polypeptide(L)'
;MESYSHLPQLSSGQLDLSKIQDPQLMKTKPNRGKGYTAGNSCITEVVIENKPTKHLLDPGAIGSCVGKSFLKTCVPNFEDQFLPIDGIRFNSASNPMKELGIFETNDIFPCIDGNLRITVEFSVMENCSSTHFILGNDYLIIYGIALHNNKDR
;
A
#
# COMPACT_ATOMS: atom_id res chain seq x y z
N MET A 1 8.89 16.41 -24.43
CA MET A 1 10.10 15.94 -23.71
C MET A 1 9.64 14.78 -22.86
N GLU A 2 9.96 13.55 -23.26
CA GLU A 2 9.47 12.34 -22.61
C GLU A 2 10.21 12.09 -21.29
N SER A 3 9.47 11.74 -20.24
CA SER A 3 10.01 11.42 -18.91
C SER A 3 10.62 10.02 -18.93
N TYR A 4 11.93 9.92 -18.64
CA TYR A 4 12.66 8.64 -18.57
C TYR A 4 12.45 7.86 -17.26
N SER A 5 11.44 8.21 -16.46
CA SER A 5 11.09 7.54 -15.19
C SER A 5 10.66 6.07 -15.32
N HIS A 6 10.59 5.54 -16.53
CA HIS A 6 10.08 4.20 -16.85
C HIS A 6 11.15 3.22 -17.36
N LEU A 7 12.44 3.56 -17.25
CA LEU A 7 13.50 2.64 -17.69
C LEU A 7 13.54 1.40 -16.76
N PRO A 8 13.50 0.17 -17.30
CA PRO A 8 13.54 -1.03 -16.50
C PRO A 8 14.88 -1.15 -15.78
N GLN A 9 14.84 -1.52 -14.50
CA GLN A 9 16.06 -1.85 -13.76
C GLN A 9 16.64 -3.17 -14.31
N LEU A 10 17.95 -3.18 -14.57
CA LEU A 10 18.65 -4.39 -15.01
C LEU A 10 18.91 -5.30 -13.80
N SER A 11 18.54 -6.58 -13.91
CA SER A 11 18.58 -7.55 -12.79
C SER A 11 19.90 -8.31 -12.63
N SER A 12 20.88 -8.17 -13.52
CA SER A 12 22.30 -8.53 -13.32
C SER A 12 23.12 -8.30 -14.59
N GLY A 13 24.37 -7.89 -14.43
CA GLY A 13 25.33 -7.63 -15.52
C GLY A 13 26.42 -6.65 -15.07
N GLN A 14 27.54 -6.56 -15.81
CA GLN A 14 28.51 -5.48 -15.62
C GLN A 14 27.77 -4.13 -15.69
N LEU A 15 27.70 -3.44 -14.55
CA LEU A 15 27.10 -2.12 -14.46
C LEU A 15 27.92 -1.15 -15.31
N ASP A 16 27.40 -0.76 -16.47
CA ASP A 16 27.97 0.30 -17.28
C ASP A 16 27.68 1.65 -16.61
N LEU A 17 28.63 2.11 -15.79
CA LEU A 17 28.57 3.41 -15.12
C LEU A 17 29.02 4.57 -16.02
N SER A 18 29.32 4.33 -17.30
CA SER A 18 29.70 5.42 -18.21
C SER A 18 28.52 6.32 -18.63
N LYS A 19 27.28 5.85 -18.41
CA LYS A 19 26.04 6.53 -18.82
C LYS A 19 25.19 6.91 -17.61
N ILE A 20 25.73 7.78 -16.75
CA ILE A 20 24.98 8.35 -15.62
C ILE A 20 24.19 9.56 -16.10
N GLN A 21 22.90 9.61 -15.77
CA GLN A 21 22.04 10.75 -16.01
C GLN A 21 21.39 11.18 -14.69
N ASP A 22 21.34 12.48 -14.45
CA ASP A 22 20.61 13.02 -13.31
C ASP A 22 19.10 13.00 -13.59
N PRO A 23 18.26 12.60 -12.63
CA PRO A 23 16.82 12.56 -12.83
C PRO A 23 16.22 13.96 -12.86
N GLN A 24 15.14 14.13 -13.64
CA GLN A 24 14.31 15.32 -13.53
C GLN A 24 13.57 15.32 -12.19
N LEU A 25 13.69 16.41 -11.44
CA LEU A 25 13.00 16.55 -10.15
C LEU A 25 11.53 16.91 -10.35
N MET A 26 10.64 16.12 -9.75
CA MET A 26 9.19 16.41 -9.71
C MET A 26 8.82 17.51 -8.69
N LYS A 27 9.66 17.71 -7.66
CA LYS A 27 9.47 18.71 -6.60
C LYS A 27 10.81 19.36 -6.25
N THR A 28 10.77 20.56 -5.69
CA THR A 28 11.98 21.24 -5.19
C THR A 28 12.61 20.41 -4.08
N LYS A 29 13.91 20.11 -4.21
CA LYS A 29 14.65 19.37 -3.19
C LYS A 29 14.72 20.20 -1.89
N PRO A 30 14.45 19.62 -0.71
CA PRO A 30 14.70 20.31 0.55
C PRO A 30 16.19 20.68 0.71
N ASN A 31 16.48 21.59 1.64
CA ASN A 31 17.85 21.96 1.98
C ASN A 31 18.69 20.71 2.28
N ARG A 32 20.00 20.80 2.02
CA ARG A 32 20.96 19.72 2.31
C ARG A 32 20.78 19.23 3.75
N GLY A 33 20.71 17.91 3.93
CA GLY A 33 20.44 17.29 5.23
C GLY A 33 18.96 17.24 5.65
N LYS A 34 18.04 17.84 4.89
CA LYS A 34 16.60 17.85 5.17
C LYS A 34 15.77 17.01 4.20
N GLY A 35 16.37 16.04 3.52
CA GLY A 35 15.65 15.22 2.52
C GLY A 35 14.41 14.50 3.07
N TYR A 36 14.43 14.13 4.35
CA TYR A 36 13.32 13.49 5.05
C TYR A 36 12.05 14.35 5.11
N THR A 37 12.13 15.67 4.91
CA THR A 37 10.95 16.56 4.90
C THR A 37 10.23 16.58 3.56
N ALA A 38 10.73 15.87 2.54
CA ALA A 38 10.05 15.76 1.24
C ALA A 38 8.95 14.69 1.21
N GLY A 39 8.95 13.78 2.18
CA GLY A 39 7.99 12.68 2.24
C GLY A 39 6.65 13.10 2.81
N ASN A 40 5.58 12.56 2.23
CA ASN A 40 4.23 12.58 2.78
C ASN A 40 3.83 11.15 3.15
N SER A 41 2.77 11.02 3.94
CA SER A 41 2.17 9.71 4.21
C SER A 41 1.62 9.10 2.91
N CYS A 42 1.79 7.79 2.73
CA CYS A 42 1.09 7.00 1.70
C CYS A 42 -0.30 6.54 2.16
N ILE A 43 -0.86 7.17 3.20
CA ILE A 43 -2.22 6.91 3.65
C ILE A 43 -3.20 7.64 2.74
N THR A 44 -4.18 6.90 2.25
CA THR A 44 -5.32 7.42 1.50
C THR A 44 -6.64 7.02 2.17
N GLU A 45 -7.71 7.71 1.80
CA GLU A 45 -9.06 7.38 2.25
C GLU A 45 -9.77 6.60 1.14
N VAL A 46 -10.35 5.48 1.51
CA VAL A 46 -11.22 4.66 0.65
C VAL A 46 -12.57 4.51 1.33
N VAL A 47 -13.57 4.07 0.59
CA VAL A 47 -14.89 3.73 1.12
C VAL A 47 -15.05 2.22 1.12
N ILE A 48 -15.26 1.65 2.31
CA ILE A 48 -15.63 0.25 2.55
C ILE A 48 -17.00 0.25 3.23
N GLU A 49 -17.96 -0.55 2.76
CA GLU A 49 -19.32 -0.63 3.34
C GLU A 49 -19.97 0.75 3.55
N ASN A 50 -19.81 1.66 2.57
CA ASN A 50 -20.26 3.06 2.61
C ASN A 50 -19.63 3.92 3.73
N LYS A 51 -18.52 3.48 4.32
CA LYS A 51 -17.80 4.19 5.38
C LYS A 51 -16.38 4.60 4.94
N PRO A 52 -16.01 5.88 5.08
CA PRO A 52 -14.64 6.33 4.89
C PRO A 52 -13.67 5.63 5.84
N THR A 53 -12.60 5.07 5.27
CA THR A 53 -11.65 4.19 5.94
C THR A 53 -10.24 4.44 5.40
N LYS A 54 -9.23 4.35 6.27
CA LYS A 54 -7.83 4.63 5.91
C LYS A 54 -7.13 3.39 5.35
N HIS A 55 -6.40 3.58 4.26
CA HIS A 55 -5.50 2.59 3.67
C HIS A 55 -4.09 3.16 3.62
N LEU A 56 -3.11 2.43 4.15
CA LEU A 56 -1.70 2.62 3.81
C LEU A 56 -1.43 1.83 2.53
N LEU A 57 -0.93 2.52 1.52
CA LEU A 57 -0.40 1.90 0.33
C LEU A 57 1.07 1.54 0.58
N ASP A 58 1.35 0.25 0.81
CA ASP A 58 2.65 -0.23 1.28
C ASP A 58 3.28 -1.24 0.31
N PRO A 59 4.10 -0.80 -0.65
CA PRO A 59 4.84 -1.70 -1.53
C PRO A 59 5.90 -2.53 -0.78
N GLY A 60 6.21 -2.20 0.48
CA GLY A 60 7.08 -3.00 1.34
C GLY A 60 6.38 -4.20 1.99
N ALA A 61 5.06 -4.22 2.02
CA ALA A 61 4.28 -5.36 2.48
C ALA A 61 4.08 -6.35 1.33
N ILE A 62 4.47 -7.61 1.52
CA ILE A 62 4.26 -8.65 0.49
C ILE A 62 2.77 -8.89 0.25
N GLY A 63 1.98 -8.90 1.33
CA GLY A 63 0.55 -9.18 1.31
C GLY A 63 -0.26 -8.08 1.98
N SER A 64 -1.50 -7.94 1.54
CA SER A 64 -2.49 -7.03 2.11
C SER A 64 -3.04 -7.56 3.43
N CYS A 65 -3.12 -6.69 4.45
CA CYS A 65 -3.56 -7.11 5.78
C CYS A 65 -4.25 -6.00 6.58
N VAL A 66 -4.95 -6.41 7.65
CA VAL A 66 -5.60 -5.48 8.58
C VAL A 66 -5.58 -6.03 10.00
N GLY A 67 -5.49 -5.14 11.00
CA GLY A 67 -5.63 -5.54 12.40
C GLY A 67 -7.08 -5.79 12.79
N LYS A 68 -7.34 -6.91 13.48
CA LYS A 68 -8.67 -7.31 13.96
C LYS A 68 -9.40 -6.18 14.68
N SER A 69 -8.72 -5.52 15.62
CA SER A 69 -9.31 -4.43 16.42
C SER A 69 -9.75 -3.26 15.55
N PHE A 70 -8.98 -2.91 14.52
CA PHE A 70 -9.32 -1.82 13.61
C PHE A 70 -10.44 -2.23 12.64
N LEU A 71 -10.36 -3.42 12.04
CA LEU A 71 -11.39 -3.97 11.16
C LEU A 71 -12.75 -3.96 11.86
N LYS A 72 -12.83 -4.37 13.12
CA LYS A 72 -14.07 -4.35 13.92
C LYS A 72 -14.68 -2.95 14.07
N THR A 73 -13.88 -1.88 14.02
CA THR A 73 -14.41 -0.51 14.04
C THR A 73 -15.00 -0.08 12.70
N CYS A 74 -14.56 -0.71 11.61
CA CYS A 74 -14.98 -0.40 10.24
C CYS A 74 -16.19 -1.25 9.86
N VAL A 75 -16.10 -2.56 10.09
CA VAL A 75 -17.08 -3.59 9.75
C VAL A 75 -17.31 -4.46 11.00
N PRO A 76 -18.26 -4.12 11.90
CA PRO A 76 -18.38 -4.79 13.21
C PRO A 76 -18.70 -6.29 13.20
N ASN A 77 -19.27 -6.80 12.10
CA ASN A 77 -19.68 -8.19 11.93
C ASN A 77 -18.86 -8.89 10.83
N PHE A 78 -17.59 -8.51 10.66
CA PHE A 78 -16.72 -9.08 9.64
C PHE A 78 -16.47 -10.58 9.83
N GLU A 79 -16.58 -11.07 11.06
CA GLU A 79 -16.33 -12.48 11.39
C GLU A 79 -17.28 -13.44 10.67
N ASP A 80 -18.48 -13.00 10.28
CA ASP A 80 -19.44 -13.79 9.50
C ASP A 80 -19.00 -14.02 8.04
N GLN A 81 -18.02 -13.22 7.58
CA GLN A 81 -17.50 -13.23 6.21
C GLN A 81 -16.10 -13.87 6.13
N PHE A 82 -15.63 -14.46 7.23
CA PHE A 82 -14.29 -15.01 7.28
C PHE A 82 -14.13 -16.26 6.43
N LEU A 83 -13.15 -16.21 5.54
CA LEU A 83 -12.64 -17.38 4.86
C LEU A 83 -11.50 -17.99 5.66
N PRO A 84 -11.43 -19.33 5.75
CA PRO A 84 -10.33 -20.01 6.42
C PRO A 84 -9.02 -19.76 5.67
N ILE A 85 -7.94 -19.75 6.43
CA ILE A 85 -6.57 -19.69 5.93
C ILE A 85 -5.82 -20.95 6.34
N ASP A 86 -5.01 -21.50 5.45
CA ASP A 86 -4.18 -22.65 5.77
C ASP A 86 -2.70 -22.36 5.50
N GLY A 87 -1.88 -22.52 6.55
CA GLY A 87 -0.44 -22.75 6.42
C GLY A 87 0.45 -21.54 6.14
N ILE A 88 -0.06 -20.30 6.16
CA ILE A 88 0.75 -19.10 5.90
C ILE A 88 1.27 -18.50 7.22
N ARG A 89 2.58 -18.20 7.28
CA ARG A 89 3.18 -17.45 8.39
C ARG A 89 3.50 -16.04 7.94
N PHE A 90 2.88 -15.06 8.60
CA PHE A 90 3.17 -13.66 8.40
C PHE A 90 4.20 -13.17 9.43
N ASN A 91 5.14 -12.34 8.98
CA ASN A 91 6.08 -11.65 9.85
C ASN A 91 5.96 -10.15 9.57
N SER A 92 5.85 -9.35 10.63
CA SER A 92 6.14 -7.92 10.55
C SER A 92 7.65 -7.70 10.66
N ALA A 93 8.11 -6.47 10.45
CA ALA A 93 9.52 -6.10 10.63
C ALA A 93 10.06 -6.43 12.04
N SER A 94 9.19 -6.48 13.05
CA SER A 94 9.57 -6.58 14.46
C SER A 94 9.13 -7.88 15.15
N ASN A 95 8.06 -8.52 14.69
CA ASN A 95 7.46 -9.67 15.38
C ASN A 95 6.71 -10.60 14.43
N PRO A 96 6.58 -11.90 14.77
CA PRO A 96 5.63 -12.80 14.13
C PRO A 96 4.20 -12.26 14.23
N MET A 97 3.43 -12.39 13.17
CA MET A 97 2.02 -11.99 13.13
C MET A 97 1.13 -13.22 13.31
N LYS A 98 0.12 -13.09 14.17
CA LYS A 98 -0.88 -14.14 14.38
C LYS A 98 -2.08 -13.83 13.50
N GLU A 99 -2.22 -14.63 12.46
CA GLU A 99 -3.25 -14.49 11.45
C GLU A 99 -4.50 -15.29 11.84
N LEU A 100 -5.68 -14.80 11.47
CA LEU A 100 -6.98 -15.31 11.91
C LEU A 100 -7.85 -15.86 10.77
N GLY A 101 -7.59 -15.44 9.54
CA GLY A 101 -8.44 -15.69 8.39
C GLY A 101 -8.39 -14.54 7.39
N ILE A 102 -9.07 -14.74 6.26
CA ILE A 102 -9.16 -13.77 5.17
C ILE A 102 -10.51 -13.04 5.21
N PHE A 103 -10.45 -11.72 5.08
CA PHE A 103 -11.59 -10.83 4.88
C PHE A 103 -11.54 -10.25 3.46
N GLU A 104 -12.48 -10.65 2.61
CA GLU A 104 -12.65 -10.07 1.27
C GLU A 104 -13.58 -8.86 1.34
N THR A 105 -13.23 -7.77 0.66
CA THR A 105 -14.13 -6.61 0.53
C THR A 105 -13.90 -5.84 -0.77
N ASN A 106 -14.83 -4.93 -1.06
CA ASN A 106 -14.70 -3.98 -2.17
C ASN A 106 -14.25 -2.62 -1.64
N ASP A 107 -13.03 -2.22 -2.00
CA ASP A 107 -12.50 -0.91 -1.68
C ASP A 107 -12.83 0.08 -2.80
N ILE A 108 -13.47 1.20 -2.45
CA ILE A 108 -13.78 2.26 -3.40
C ILE A 108 -12.84 3.44 -3.15
N PHE A 109 -11.94 3.69 -4.10
CA PHE A 109 -11.01 4.81 -4.12
C PHE A 109 -11.68 6.02 -4.76
N PRO A 110 -11.92 7.11 -4.00
CA PRO A 110 -12.48 8.33 -4.55
C PRO A 110 -11.46 9.02 -5.47
N CYS A 111 -11.82 9.17 -6.75
CA CYS A 111 -10.97 9.79 -7.76
C CYS A 111 -11.74 10.88 -8.50
N ILE A 112 -11.02 11.91 -8.97
CA ILE A 112 -11.61 13.13 -9.56
C ILE A 112 -12.46 12.80 -10.80
N ASP A 113 -11.99 11.87 -11.65
CA ASP A 113 -12.63 11.52 -12.92
C ASP A 113 -13.53 10.27 -12.81
N GLY A 114 -13.86 9.85 -11.59
CA GLY A 114 -14.71 8.69 -11.32
C GLY A 114 -14.07 7.70 -10.36
N ASN A 115 -14.86 7.16 -9.44
CA ASN A 115 -14.34 6.28 -8.39
C ASN A 115 -13.83 4.96 -8.95
N LEU A 116 -12.70 4.48 -8.42
CA LEU A 116 -12.14 3.17 -8.73
C LEU A 116 -12.61 2.18 -7.67
N ARG A 117 -13.20 1.06 -8.09
CA ARG A 117 -13.51 -0.07 -7.21
C ARG A 117 -12.51 -1.20 -7.46
N ILE A 118 -11.93 -1.73 -6.39
CA ILE A 118 -11.13 -2.94 -6.42
C ILE A 118 -11.67 -3.96 -5.40
N THR A 119 -11.49 -5.25 -5.68
CA THR A 119 -11.80 -6.32 -4.74
C THR A 119 -10.50 -6.82 -4.13
N VAL A 120 -10.43 -6.88 -2.81
CA VAL A 120 -9.20 -7.16 -2.06
C VAL A 120 -9.48 -8.19 -0.97
N GLU A 121 -8.60 -9.17 -0.87
CA GLU A 121 -8.52 -10.09 0.26
C GLU A 121 -7.48 -9.59 1.27
N PHE A 122 -7.92 -9.32 2.49
CA PHE A 122 -7.04 -8.91 3.59
C PHE A 122 -6.84 -10.07 4.57
N SER A 123 -5.59 -10.43 4.83
CA SER A 123 -5.27 -11.27 5.97
C SER A 123 -5.52 -10.51 7.27
N VAL A 124 -6.37 -11.05 8.14
CA VAL A 124 -6.73 -10.40 9.40
C VAL A 124 -5.80 -10.85 10.50
N MET A 125 -5.14 -9.88 11.12
CA MET A 125 -4.10 -10.10 12.11
C MET A 125 -4.61 -9.80 13.51
N GLU A 126 -4.42 -10.72 14.46
CA GLU A 126 -4.82 -10.53 15.86
C GLU A 126 -3.96 -9.48 16.57
N ASN A 127 -2.64 -9.48 16.32
CA ASN A 127 -1.65 -8.66 17.02
C ASN A 127 -1.15 -7.45 16.20
N CYS A 128 -1.90 -7.02 15.19
CA CYS A 128 -1.61 -5.79 14.45
C CYS A 128 -2.28 -4.58 15.12
N SER A 129 -1.48 -3.57 15.49
CA SER A 129 -1.94 -2.32 16.13
C SER A 129 -2.23 -1.20 15.14
N SER A 130 -2.16 -1.48 13.83
CA SER A 130 -2.42 -0.49 12.80
C SER A 130 -3.86 0.07 12.89
N THR A 131 -4.00 1.35 12.56
CA THR A 131 -5.29 2.08 12.49
C THR A 131 -5.71 2.37 11.05
N HIS A 132 -5.26 1.52 10.14
CA HIS A 132 -5.55 1.54 8.71
C HIS A 132 -5.44 0.10 8.17
N PHE A 133 -6.07 -0.15 7.04
CA PHE A 133 -5.77 -1.31 6.21
C PHE A 133 -4.41 -1.10 5.54
N ILE A 134 -3.67 -2.18 5.31
CA ILE A 134 -2.43 -2.16 4.53
C ILE A 134 -2.74 -2.82 3.20
N LEU A 135 -2.69 -2.04 2.12
CA LEU A 135 -2.73 -2.56 0.76
C LEU A 135 -1.28 -2.84 0.34
N GLY A 136 -0.95 -4.13 0.30
CA GLY A 136 0.37 -4.64 0.02
C GLY A 136 0.68 -4.70 -1.48
N ASN A 137 1.90 -5.12 -1.76
CA ASN A 137 2.44 -5.25 -3.11
C ASN A 137 1.69 -6.28 -3.96
N ASP A 138 1.06 -7.28 -3.33
CA ASP A 138 0.15 -8.24 -3.97
C ASP A 138 -0.92 -7.52 -4.81
N TYR A 139 -1.69 -6.63 -4.19
CA TYR A 139 -2.78 -5.93 -4.86
C TYR A 139 -2.35 -4.63 -5.55
N LEU A 140 -1.29 -3.96 -5.05
CA LEU A 140 -0.73 -2.80 -5.75
C LEU A 140 -0.25 -3.19 -7.16
N ILE A 141 0.38 -4.36 -7.33
CA ILE A 141 0.83 -4.84 -8.65
C ILE A 141 -0.36 -5.32 -9.48
N ILE A 142 -1.27 -6.13 -8.92
CA ILE A 142 -2.44 -6.66 -9.65
C ILE A 142 -3.25 -5.52 -10.29
N TYR A 143 -3.46 -4.43 -9.56
CA TYR A 143 -4.26 -3.30 -10.02
C TYR A 143 -3.43 -2.16 -10.65
N GLY A 144 -2.11 -2.28 -10.72
CA GLY A 144 -1.24 -1.24 -11.31
C GLY A 144 -1.27 0.09 -10.56
N ILE A 145 -1.46 0.07 -9.23
CA ILE A 145 -1.53 1.27 -8.41
C ILE A 145 -0.12 1.78 -8.13
N ALA A 146 0.21 2.95 -8.69
CA ALA A 146 1.53 3.57 -8.53
C ALA A 146 1.49 4.78 -7.58
N LEU A 147 2.43 4.81 -6.63
CA LEU A 147 2.55 5.89 -5.65
C LEU A 147 3.16 7.15 -6.26
N HIS A 148 2.32 8.17 -6.46
CA HIS A 148 2.75 9.49 -6.91
C HIS A 148 2.27 10.57 -5.94
N ASN A 149 3.20 11.11 -5.15
CA ASN A 149 2.94 12.27 -4.30
C ASN A 149 3.05 13.54 -5.15
N ASN A 150 1.98 13.93 -5.85
CA ASN A 150 1.96 15.16 -6.64
C ASN A 150 1.87 16.41 -5.73
N LYS A 151 2.04 17.64 -6.27
CA LYS A 151 2.02 18.88 -5.48
C LYS A 151 0.63 19.31 -5.00
N ASP A 152 -0.42 18.85 -5.69
CA ASP A 152 -1.81 19.27 -5.44
C ASP A 152 -2.56 18.35 -4.47
N ARG A 153 -1.86 17.41 -3.82
CA ARG A 153 -2.33 16.58 -2.70
C ARG A 153 -1.27 16.51 -1.59
#